data_AF-A0A7Z0LMV4-F1
#
_entry.id   AF-A0A7Z0LMV4-F1
#
_cell.length_a   1.000
_cell.length_b   1.000
_cell.length_c   1.000
_cell.angle_alpha   90.00
_cell.angle_beta   90.00
_cell.angle_gamma   90.00
#
_symmetry.space_group_name_H-M   'P 1'
#
loop_
_entity.id
_entity.type
_entity.pdbx_description
1 polymer ?
#
loop_
_entity_poly.entity_id
_entity_poly.type
_entity_poly.pdbx_seq_one_letter_code
_entity_poly.pdbx_strand_id
1 'polypeptide(L)' 'MTTYFIPLFSLPTIVVEPGHYLTRAGERVLVERVSSRHDFNCTGRYASCGTAERWHKTGRIMATSETPNDIVKRL' A
#
# COMPACT_ATOMS: atom_id res chain seq x y z
N MET A 1 -5.58 20.29 -13.81
CA MET A 1 -4.85 19.00 -13.83
C MET A 1 -5.84 17.90 -14.13
N THR A 2 -5.70 17.21 -15.25
CA THR A 2 -6.47 15.99 -15.55
C THR A 2 -5.92 14.87 -14.68
N THR A 3 -6.67 14.46 -13.66
CA THR A 3 -6.37 13.25 -12.89
C THR A 3 -6.72 12.06 -13.77
N TYR A 4 -5.73 11.47 -14.42
CA TYR A 4 -5.93 10.20 -15.12
C TYR A 4 -6.29 9.13 -14.10
N PHE A 5 -7.53 8.64 -14.16
CA PHE A 5 -7.96 7.50 -13.37
C PHE A 5 -7.28 6.24 -13.92
N ILE A 6 -6.34 5.69 -13.15
CA ILE A 6 -5.74 4.38 -13.44
C ILE A 6 -6.41 3.37 -12.49
N PRO A 7 -7.18 2.40 -13.00
CA PRO A 7 -7.85 1.45 -12.14
C PRO A 7 -6.82 0.58 -11.39
N LEU A 8 -7.11 0.26 -10.12
CA LEU A 8 -6.21 -0.51 -9.28
C LEU A 8 -5.79 -1.85 -9.89
N PHE A 9 -6.66 -2.51 -10.65
CA PHE A 9 -6.35 -3.80 -11.25
C PHE A 9 -5.34 -3.73 -12.39
N SER A 10 -5.10 -2.56 -12.99
CA SER A 10 -4.07 -2.37 -14.02
C SER A 10 -2.71 -1.97 -13.45
N LEU A 11 -2.61 -1.74 -12.13
CA LEU A 11 -1.35 -1.43 -11.47
C LEU A 11 -0.59 -2.71 -11.08
N PRO A 12 0.76 -2.67 -11.02
CA PRO A 12 1.54 -3.80 -10.55
C PRO A 12 1.24 -4.13 -9.08
N THR A 13 1.24 -5.41 -8.76
CA THR A 13 1.16 -5.88 -7.37
C THR A 13 2.51 -5.68 -6.68
N ILE A 14 2.52 -5.03 -5.52
CA ILE A 14 3.72 -4.73 -4.74
C ILE A 14 3.74 -5.55 -3.44
N VAL A 15 2.58 -5.63 -2.79
CA VAL A 15 2.40 -6.34 -1.52
C VAL A 15 2.02 -7.78 -1.81
N VAL A 16 3.02 -8.67 -1.81
CA VAL A 16 2.87 -10.10 -2.14
C VAL A 16 2.96 -11.01 -0.92
N GLU A 17 3.64 -10.59 0.15
CA GLU A 17 3.74 -11.33 1.40
C GLU A 17 3.97 -10.39 2.60
N PRO A 18 3.76 -10.85 3.84
CA PRO A 18 4.08 -10.07 5.03
C PRO A 18 5.57 -9.68 5.07
N GLY A 19 5.87 -8.51 5.62
CA GLY A 19 7.24 -8.01 5.68
C GLY A 19 7.33 -6.50 5.76
N HIS A 20 8.54 -5.98 5.59
CA HIS A 20 8.78 -4.54 5.65
C HIS A 20 8.68 -3.90 4.28
N TYR A 21 8.04 -2.74 4.24
CA TYR A 21 7.79 -1.97 3.03
C TYR A 21 8.09 -0.49 3.28
N LEU A 22 8.32 0.24 2.19
CA LEU A 22 8.52 1.68 2.20
C LEU A 22 7.30 2.37 1.60
N THR A 23 6.80 3.39 2.28
CA THR A 23 5.79 4.30 1.74
C THR A 23 6.41 5.33 0.80
N ARG A 24 5.58 6.02 0.03
CA ARG A 24 6.00 7.12 -0.84
C ARG A 24 6.64 8.28 -0.06
N ALA A 25 6.20 8.52 1.18
CA ALA A 25 6.79 9.50 2.09
C ALA A 25 8.15 9.04 2.68
N GLY A 26 8.57 7.81 2.41
CA GLY A 26 9.80 7.23 2.97
C GLY A 26 9.63 6.61 4.35
N GLU A 27 8.39 6.45 4.84
CA GLU A 27 8.14 5.77 6.10
C GLU A 27 8.22 4.25 5.93
N ARG A 28 8.69 3.58 6.98
CA ARG A 28 8.73 2.11 7.02
C ARG A 28 7.45 1.58 7.65
N VAL A 29 6.82 0.62 6.97
CA VAL A 29 5.66 -0.10 7.48
C VAL A 29 5.97 -1.59 7.56
N LEU A 30 5.42 -2.25 8.58
CA LEU A 30 5.38 -3.70 8.69
C LEU A 30 4.00 -4.17 8.22
N VAL A 31 3.94 -4.82 7.06
CA VAL A 31 2.74 -5.52 6.58
C VAL A 31 2.67 -6.87 7.28
N GLU A 32 1.56 -7.13 7.95
CA GLU A 32 1.33 -8.33 8.78
C GLU A 32 0.41 -9.33 8.09
N ARG A 33 -0.49 -8.85 7.24
CA ARG A 33 -1.43 -9.67 6.47
C ARG A 33 -1.47 -9.19 5.03
N VAL A 34 -1.55 -10.12 4.09
CA VAL A 34 -1.71 -9.84 2.66
C VAL A 34 -3.01 -10.43 2.14
N SER A 35 -3.63 -9.73 1.18
CA SER A 35 -4.76 -10.21 0.40
C SER A 35 -4.40 -10.22 -1.08
N SER A 36 -4.71 -11.32 -1.78
CA SER A 36 -4.53 -11.42 -3.23
C SER A 36 -5.72 -10.85 -4.03
N ARG A 37 -6.82 -10.52 -3.33
CA ARG A 37 -8.04 -9.94 -3.92
C ARG A 37 -7.83 -8.46 -4.25
N HIS A 38 -8.79 -7.89 -4.99
CA HIS A 38 -8.83 -6.46 -5.29
C HIS A 38 -9.53 -5.67 -4.18
N ASP A 39 -9.08 -5.85 -2.94
CA ASP A 39 -9.59 -5.20 -1.73
C ASP A 39 -8.46 -4.53 -0.94
N PHE A 40 -8.82 -3.71 0.05
CA PHE A 40 -7.88 -3.05 0.97
C PHE A 40 -7.65 -3.92 2.21
N ASN A 41 -7.31 -5.19 2.03
CA ASN A 41 -7.09 -6.15 3.12
C ASN A 41 -5.64 -6.58 3.29
N CYS A 42 -4.68 -5.89 2.66
CA CYS A 42 -3.30 -5.95 3.12
C CYS A 42 -3.18 -5.03 4.33
N THR A 43 -2.92 -5.56 5.53
CA THR A 43 -2.96 -4.77 6.76
C THR A 43 -1.62 -4.81 7.46
N GLY A 44 -1.31 -3.75 8.19
CA GLY A 44 -0.05 -3.62 8.90
C GLY A 44 0.00 -2.34 9.72
N ARG A 45 1.21 -1.93 10.08
CA ARG A 45 1.44 -0.75 10.92
C ARG A 45 2.72 -0.01 10.58
N TYR A 46 2.74 1.29 10.83
CA TYR A 46 3.93 2.12 10.74
C TYR A 46 4.93 1.72 11.82
N ALA A 47 6.19 1.49 11.44
CA ALA A 47 7.23 1.08 12.38
C ALA A 47 7.62 2.19 13.37
N SER A 48 7.40 3.46 12.99
CA SER A 48 7.73 4.65 13.79
C SER A 48 6.78 4.86 14.97
N CYS A 49 5.47 4.75 14.74
CA CYS A 49 4.43 5.14 15.70
C CYS A 49 3.43 4.02 16.02
N GLY A 50 3.46 2.90 15.31
CA GLY A 50 2.55 1.77 15.51
C GLY A 50 1.14 1.97 14.95
N THR A 51 0.86 3.11 14.29
CA THR A 51 -0.44 3.36 13.65
C THR A 51 -0.76 2.24 12.66
N ALA A 52 -1.95 1.64 12.79
CA ALA A 52 -2.43 0.61 11.89
C ALA A 52 -2.97 1.22 10.59
N GLU A 53 -2.77 0.52 9.48
CA GLU A 53 -3.19 0.97 8.15
C GLU A 53 -3.52 -0.22 7.24
N ARG A 54 -4.30 0.06 6.18
CA ARG A 54 -4.74 -0.94 5.21
C ARG A 54 -4.46 -0.48 3.78
N TRP A 55 -3.92 -1.39 2.99
CA TRP A 55 -3.55 -1.17 1.60
C TRP A 55 -4.22 -2.19 0.69
N HIS A 56 -4.42 -1.79 -0.56
CA HIS A 56 -4.61 -2.72 -1.66
C HIS A 56 -3.27 -3.42 -1.99
N LYS A 57 -3.31 -4.58 -2.64
CA LYS A 57 -2.10 -5.35 -3.02
C LYS A 57 -1.10 -4.56 -3.90
N THR A 58 -1.55 -3.49 -4.55
CA THR A 58 -0.70 -2.55 -5.31
C THR A 58 -0.01 -1.51 -4.43
N GLY A 59 -0.22 -1.55 -3.11
CA GLY A 59 0.32 -0.59 -2.15
C GLY A 59 -0.50 0.68 -1.96
N ARG A 60 -1.63 0.86 -2.65
CA ARG A 60 -2.49 2.05 -2.50
C ARG A 60 -3.34 2.00 -1.24
N ILE A 61 -3.52 3.14 -0.56
CA ILE A 61 -4.57 3.29 0.47
C ILE A 61 -5.90 3.84 -0.11
N MET A 62 -5.85 4.49 -1.28
CA MET A 62 -7.03 5.01 -1.99
C MET A 62 -7.09 4.47 -3.42
N ALA A 63 -8.30 4.22 -3.92
CA ALA A 63 -8.48 3.63 -5.25
C ALA A 63 -8.20 4.60 -6.41
N THR A 64 -8.37 5.89 -6.18
CA THR A 64 -8.41 6.92 -7.24
C THR A 64 -7.21 7.84 -7.24
N SER A 65 -6.42 7.85 -6.17
CA SER A 65 -5.41 8.88 -5.92
C SER A 65 -4.18 8.29 -5.29
N GLU A 66 -3.01 8.79 -5.69
CA GLU A 66 -1.79 8.53 -4.95
C GLU A 66 -1.79 9.30 -3.63
N THR A 67 -1.18 8.72 -2.60
CA THR A 67 -1.01 9.38 -1.31
C THR A 67 0.43 9.20 -0.79
N PRO A 68 0.88 10.03 0.17
CA PRO A 68 2.16 9.83 0.84
C PRO A 68 2.29 8.46 1.53
N ASN A 69 1.16 7.86 1.90
CA ASN A 69 1.06 6.62 2.68
C ASN A 69 1.04 5.37 1.80
N ASP A 70 1.06 5.53 0.47
CA ASP A 70 1.08 4.39 -0.45
C ASP A 70 2.42 3.65 -0.34
N ILE A 71 2.38 2.33 -0.23
CA ILE A 71 3.54 1.45 -0.36
C ILE A 71 4.04 1.51 -1.80
N VAL A 72 5.33 1.80 -1.99
CA VAL A 72 5.96 1.91 -3.32
C VAL A 72 7.01 0.84 -3.59
N LYS A 73 7.58 0.24 -2.54
CA LYS A 73 8.51 -0.89 -2.68
C LYS A 73 8.62 -1.71 -1.40
N ARG A 74 9.07 -2.94 -1.56
CA ARG A 74 9.52 -3.79 -0.46
C ARG A 74 10.93 -3.41 -0.02
N LEU A 75 11.23 -3.66 1.27
CA LEU A 75 12.56 -3.52 1.87
C LEU A 75 13.24 -4.88 2.07
#